data_AF-A0AA39WH24-F1
#
_entry.id   AF-A0AA39WH24-F1
#
_cell.length_a   1.000
_cell.length_b   1.000
_cell.length_c   1.000
_cell.angle_alpha   90.00
_cell.angle_beta   90.00
_cell.angle_gamma   90.00
#
_symmetry.space_group_name_H-M   'P 1'
#
loop_
_entity.id
_entity.type
_entity.pdbx_description
1 polymer ?
#
loop_
_entity_poly.entity_id
_entity_poly.type
_entity_poly.pdbx_seq_one_letter_code
_entity_poly.pdbx_strand_id
1 'polypeptide(L)'
;MKDIIGQLQSFPTGEIAYGRSLVNAPPLNLMVEGMGNVATPVSVHELRKLIKFARDERIKNAGTDWLSLPRMPTWFISADHVGTDSEEWAVYVKHAAETAGEYLGFGQHSTGITTALQGLYIWEEESLWRNFCKRNESGQIGILLIIFESAYEEGEIAIGYKNKDMFFQPAMAASSLFMIAA
;
A
#
# COMPACT_ATOMS: atom_id res chain seq x y z
N MET A 1 -12.12 -0.37 28.66
CA MET A 1 -11.17 -0.31 27.53
C MET A 1 -10.21 -1.47 27.74
N LYS A 2 -10.41 -2.60 27.05
CA LYS A 2 -9.55 -3.79 27.23
C LYS A 2 -8.14 -3.45 26.75
N ASP A 3 -7.15 -3.97 27.45
CA ASP A 3 -5.73 -3.77 27.21
C ASP A 3 -5.30 -4.42 25.88
N ILE A 4 -5.55 -3.71 24.78
CA ILE A 4 -5.16 -4.11 23.42
C ILE A 4 -3.63 -4.26 23.34
N ILE A 5 -2.87 -3.50 24.15
CA ILE A 5 -1.41 -3.52 24.15
C ILE A 5 -0.87 -4.80 24.79
N GLY A 6 -1.48 -5.28 25.87
CA GLY A 6 -1.13 -6.57 26.49
C GLY A 6 -1.44 -7.78 25.60
N GLN A 7 -2.43 -7.67 24.71
CA GLN A 7 -2.84 -8.74 23.79
C GLN A 7 -2.02 -8.80 22.49
N LEU A 8 -1.29 -7.73 22.17
CA LEU A 8 -0.31 -7.69 21.07
C LEU A 8 1.03 -8.38 21.43
N GLN A 9 1.18 -8.97 22.63
CA GLN A 9 2.42 -9.66 23.03
C GLN A 9 2.60 -11.05 22.40
N SER A 10 1.62 -11.55 21.64
CA SER A 10 1.75 -12.80 20.89
C SER A 10 1.59 -12.59 19.39
N PHE A 11 2.53 -11.86 18.78
CA PHE A 11 2.76 -11.98 17.35
C PHE A 11 3.28 -13.41 17.09
N PRO A 12 2.53 -14.33 16.44
CA PRO A 12 2.89 -15.73 16.28
C PRO A 12 4.13 -15.90 15.39
N THR A 13 4.43 -14.90 14.55
CA THR A 13 5.61 -14.86 13.66
C THR A 13 6.67 -13.87 14.16
N GLY A 14 6.26 -12.79 14.84
CA GLY A 14 7.13 -11.67 15.19
C GLY A 14 7.57 -10.85 13.97
N GLU A 15 7.01 -11.10 12.80
CA GLU A 15 7.29 -10.37 11.57
C GLU A 15 6.70 -8.96 11.61
N ILE A 16 7.28 -8.07 10.80
CA ILE A 16 6.91 -6.65 10.77
C ILE A 16 6.08 -6.29 9.54
N ALA A 17 5.96 -7.21 8.59
CA ALA A 17 5.16 -7.08 7.39
C ALA A 17 4.76 -8.45 6.85
N TYR A 18 3.74 -8.48 6.00
CA TYR A 18 3.28 -9.64 5.27
C TYR A 18 3.11 -9.27 3.80
N GLY A 19 3.69 -10.03 2.88
CA GLY A 19 3.55 -9.78 1.45
C GLY A 19 3.16 -11.03 0.69
N ARG A 20 2.29 -10.87 -0.33
CA ARG A 20 1.86 -11.97 -1.20
C ARG A 20 1.34 -11.48 -2.54
N SER A 21 1.42 -12.35 -3.54
CA SER A 21 0.65 -12.20 -4.77
C SER A 21 -0.84 -12.34 -4.49
N LEU A 22 -1.65 -11.48 -5.11
CA LEU A 22 -3.10 -11.56 -5.10
C LEU A 22 -3.56 -12.44 -6.28
N VAL A 23 -3.44 -13.75 -6.10
CA VAL A 23 -3.86 -14.75 -7.09
C VAL A 23 -5.39 -14.80 -7.15
N ASN A 24 -5.95 -14.94 -8.36
CA ASN A 24 -7.40 -14.96 -8.63
C ASN A 24 -8.14 -13.71 -8.10
N ALA A 25 -7.47 -12.55 -8.11
CA ALA A 25 -8.12 -11.31 -7.72
C ALA A 25 -9.22 -10.96 -8.75
N PRO A 26 -10.40 -10.50 -8.31
CA PRO A 26 -11.43 -10.05 -9.23
C PRO A 26 -10.95 -8.79 -9.98
N PRO A 27 -11.56 -8.45 -11.13
CA PRO A 27 -11.17 -7.26 -11.89
C PRO A 27 -11.21 -6.00 -11.03
N LEU A 28 -10.08 -5.31 -10.97
CA LEU A 28 -9.92 -4.03 -10.29
C LEU A 28 -10.32 -2.91 -11.26
N ASN A 29 -11.61 -2.60 -11.31
CA ASN A 29 -12.12 -1.44 -12.04
C ASN A 29 -11.73 -0.15 -11.30
N LEU A 30 -10.51 0.34 -11.54
CA LEU A 30 -9.99 1.54 -10.90
C LEU A 30 -10.60 2.79 -11.53
N MET A 31 -11.43 3.50 -10.77
CA MET A 31 -12.07 4.72 -11.22
C MET A 31 -11.32 5.93 -10.67
N VAL A 32 -10.93 6.86 -11.55
CA VAL A 32 -10.31 8.14 -11.18
C VAL A 32 -11.14 9.30 -11.71
N GLU A 33 -11.45 10.27 -10.84
CA GLU A 33 -12.24 11.44 -11.21
C GLU A 33 -11.64 12.17 -12.43
N GLY A 34 -12.49 12.54 -13.38
CA GLY A 34 -12.07 13.20 -14.62
C GLY A 34 -11.35 12.29 -15.64
N MET A 35 -11.01 11.05 -15.27
CA MET A 35 -10.35 10.07 -16.14
C MET A 35 -11.22 8.86 -16.47
N GLY A 36 -12.17 8.50 -15.60
CA GLY A 36 -12.99 7.30 -15.75
C GLY A 36 -12.24 6.05 -15.31
N ASN A 37 -12.53 4.92 -15.96
CA ASN A 37 -11.88 3.65 -15.66
C ASN A 37 -10.44 3.65 -16.18
N VAL A 38 -9.49 3.31 -15.31
CA VAL A 38 -8.07 3.16 -15.61
C VAL A 38 -7.79 1.67 -15.77
N ALA A 39 -7.30 1.29 -16.95
CA ALA A 39 -6.99 -0.11 -17.22
C ALA A 39 -5.79 -0.58 -16.38
N THR A 40 -5.78 -1.87 -16.04
CA THR A 40 -4.66 -2.54 -15.38
C THR A 40 -4.16 -3.68 -16.27
N PRO A 41 -2.85 -3.81 -16.57
CA PRO A 41 -1.74 -2.94 -16.14
C PRO A 41 -1.86 -1.52 -16.70
N VAL A 42 -1.42 -0.54 -15.92
CA VAL A 42 -1.56 0.89 -16.26
C VAL A 42 -0.57 1.24 -17.36
N SER A 43 -1.05 1.75 -18.49
CA SER A 43 -0.18 2.16 -19.59
C SER A 43 0.62 3.44 -19.25
N VAL A 44 1.79 3.64 -19.89
CA VAL A 44 2.56 4.89 -19.76
C VAL A 44 1.73 6.13 -20.12
N HIS A 45 0.79 6.00 -21.06
CA HIS A 45 -0.12 7.09 -21.43
C HIS A 45 -1.11 7.42 -20.31
N GLU A 46 -1.69 6.41 -19.66
CA GLU A 46 -2.56 6.60 -18.50
C GLU A 46 -1.79 7.14 -17.30
N LEU A 47 -0.59 6.62 -17.01
CA LEU A 47 0.29 7.15 -15.97
C LEU A 47 0.55 8.65 -16.14
N ARG A 48 0.87 9.10 -17.36
CA ARG A 48 1.06 10.54 -17.65
C ARG A 48 -0.20 11.38 -17.42
N LYS A 49 -1.39 10.82 -17.60
CA LYS A 49 -2.64 11.51 -17.30
C LYS A 49 -2.88 11.57 -15.79
N LEU A 50 -2.65 10.47 -15.08
CA LEU A 50 -2.75 10.41 -13.62
C LEU A 50 -1.82 11.43 -12.97
N ILE A 51 -0.56 11.49 -13.41
CA ILE A 51 0.45 12.44 -12.90
C ILE A 51 -0.01 13.90 -13.05
N LYS A 52 -0.70 14.25 -14.14
CA LYS A 52 -1.24 15.61 -14.34
C LYS A 52 -2.35 15.97 -13.37
N PHE A 53 -3.09 14.98 -12.89
CA PHE A 53 -4.17 15.16 -11.92
C PHE A 53 -3.68 15.06 -10.47
N ALA A 54 -2.62 14.29 -10.26
CA ALA A 54 -2.03 14.05 -8.96
C ALA A 54 -1.34 15.28 -8.38
N ARG A 55 -1.30 15.35 -7.05
CA ARG A 55 -0.43 16.29 -6.35
C ARG A 55 0.93 15.66 -6.13
N ASP A 56 1.96 16.49 -6.20
CA ASP A 56 3.32 16.13 -5.83
C ASP A 56 3.44 16.05 -4.30
N GLU A 57 3.70 14.85 -3.79
CA GLU A 57 3.92 14.56 -2.36
C GLU A 57 5.42 14.47 -2.02
N ARG A 58 6.32 15.07 -2.81
CA ARG A 58 7.75 15.19 -2.44
C ARG A 58 7.88 15.69 -1.00
N ILE A 59 8.62 14.91 -0.23
CA ILE A 59 8.73 15.04 1.22
C ILE A 59 9.15 16.49 1.56
N LYS A 60 8.39 17.17 2.41
CA LYS A 60 8.83 18.38 3.12
C LYS A 60 9.13 17.99 4.57
N ASN A 61 10.32 17.47 4.85
CA ASN A 61 10.80 17.31 6.24
C ASN A 61 11.66 18.53 6.65
N ALA A 62 11.43 19.06 7.84
CA ALA A 62 12.39 19.97 8.45
C ALA A 62 13.62 19.17 8.90
N GLY A 63 14.82 19.54 8.44
CA GLY A 63 16.09 19.03 8.98
C GLY A 63 16.79 17.89 8.23
N THR A 64 16.28 17.43 7.09
CA THR A 64 17.05 16.54 6.18
C THR A 64 17.81 17.40 5.18
N ASP A 65 19.08 17.11 4.88
CA ASP A 65 19.82 17.83 3.82
C ASP A 65 19.29 17.41 2.45
N TRP A 66 18.35 18.20 1.94
CA TRP A 66 17.58 17.96 0.71
C TRP A 66 18.43 17.88 -0.56
N LEU A 67 19.68 18.34 -0.50
CA LEU A 67 20.56 18.35 -1.66
C LEU A 67 21.18 16.98 -1.97
N SER A 68 21.11 16.02 -1.03
CA SER A 68 21.79 14.73 -1.15
C SER A 68 20.89 13.54 -1.54
N LEU A 69 19.56 13.71 -1.63
CA LEU A 69 18.64 12.62 -1.98
C LEU A 69 18.13 12.76 -3.43
N PRO A 70 17.98 11.65 -4.17
CA PRO A 70 17.42 11.67 -5.52
C PRO A 70 16.01 12.28 -5.52
N ARG A 71 15.75 13.09 -6.55
CA ARG A 71 14.79 14.21 -6.53
C ARG A 71 13.41 13.87 -7.10
N MET A 72 13.14 12.60 -7.36
CA MET A 72 12.02 12.19 -8.19
C MET A 72 10.69 12.22 -7.40
N PRO A 73 9.61 12.69 -8.04
CA PRO A 73 8.35 12.92 -7.36
C PRO A 73 7.60 11.62 -7.04
N THR A 74 7.04 11.56 -5.84
CA THR A 74 5.94 10.64 -5.54
C THR A 74 4.64 11.40 -5.76
N TRP A 75 3.81 10.92 -6.67
CA TRP A 75 2.53 11.52 -6.99
C TRP A 75 1.41 10.87 -6.20
N PHE A 76 0.46 11.67 -5.72
CA PHE A 76 -0.64 11.21 -4.90
C PHE A 76 -1.98 11.75 -5.40
N ILE A 77 -2.98 10.87 -5.41
CA ILE A 77 -4.38 11.20 -5.64
C ILE A 77 -5.18 10.75 -4.41
N SER A 78 -5.95 11.66 -3.81
CA SER A 78 -6.77 11.39 -2.61
C SER A 78 -7.84 10.33 -2.89
N ALA A 79 -8.25 9.59 -1.85
CA ALA A 79 -9.37 8.65 -1.91
C ALA A 79 -10.69 9.32 -2.35
N ASP A 80 -10.85 10.64 -2.15
CA ASP A 80 -12.03 11.36 -2.63
C ASP A 80 -12.17 11.38 -4.16
N HIS A 81 -11.05 11.14 -4.86
CA HIS A 81 -10.98 11.15 -6.32
C HIS A 81 -10.67 9.78 -6.94
N VAL A 82 -10.55 8.74 -6.11
CA VAL A 82 -10.19 7.39 -6.53
C VAL A 82 -11.15 6.40 -5.89
N GLY A 83 -11.64 5.45 -6.66
CA GLY A 83 -12.48 4.39 -6.13
C GLY A 83 -12.43 3.13 -6.96
N THR A 84 -13.22 2.16 -6.53
CA THR A 84 -13.55 0.97 -7.32
C THR A 84 -15.06 0.82 -7.32
N ASP A 85 -15.63 0.33 -8.41
CA ASP A 85 -17.07 0.04 -8.52
C ASP A 85 -17.41 -1.43 -8.23
N SER A 86 -16.46 -2.19 -7.65
CA SER A 86 -16.55 -3.64 -7.50
C SER A 86 -16.71 -4.05 -6.03
N GLU A 87 -17.91 -4.51 -5.67
CA GLU A 87 -18.19 -5.11 -4.35
C GLU A 87 -17.34 -6.37 -4.12
N GLU A 88 -17.13 -7.17 -5.17
CA GLU A 88 -16.30 -8.37 -5.11
C GLU A 88 -14.85 -8.02 -4.76
N TRP A 89 -14.33 -6.91 -5.33
CA TRP A 89 -13.01 -6.39 -4.99
C TRP A 89 -12.93 -5.96 -3.52
N ALA A 90 -13.94 -5.26 -3.01
CA ALA A 90 -13.97 -4.84 -1.61
C ALA A 90 -13.94 -6.04 -0.65
N VAL A 91 -14.73 -7.09 -0.96
CA VAL A 91 -14.74 -8.35 -0.19
C VAL A 91 -13.38 -9.04 -0.27
N TYR A 92 -12.77 -9.11 -1.45
CA TYR A 92 -11.47 -9.73 -1.66
C TYR A 92 -10.36 -9.05 -0.86
N VAL A 93 -10.29 -7.71 -0.93
CA VAL A 93 -9.31 -6.91 -0.17
C VAL A 93 -9.50 -7.08 1.33
N LYS A 94 -10.74 -7.14 1.80
CA LYS A 94 -11.03 -7.42 3.21
C LYS A 94 -10.45 -8.77 3.64
N HIS A 95 -10.75 -9.85 2.93
CA HIS A 95 -10.23 -11.19 3.27
C HIS A 95 -8.70 -11.25 3.25
N ALA A 96 -8.08 -10.55 2.30
CA ALA A 96 -6.64 -10.48 2.21
C ALA A 96 -6.03 -9.69 3.39
N ALA A 97 -6.69 -8.62 3.85
CA ALA A 97 -6.31 -7.89 5.06
C ALA A 97 -6.48 -8.73 6.34
N GLU A 98 -7.57 -9.50 6.45
CA GLU A 98 -7.80 -10.43 7.57
C GLU A 98 -6.69 -11.50 7.60
N THR A 99 -6.37 -12.09 6.44
CA THR A 99 -5.28 -13.08 6.30
C THR A 99 -3.92 -12.49 6.74
N ALA A 100 -3.63 -11.27 6.30
CA ALA A 100 -2.44 -10.56 6.72
C ALA A 100 -2.44 -10.31 8.24
N GLY A 101 -3.59 -9.92 8.79
CA GLY A 101 -3.76 -9.74 10.23
C GLY A 101 -3.53 -11.02 11.03
N GLU A 102 -4.00 -12.17 10.55
CA GLU A 102 -3.72 -13.46 11.19
C GLU A 102 -2.22 -13.77 11.20
N TYR A 103 -1.55 -13.58 10.06
CA TYR A 103 -0.11 -13.78 9.92
C TYR A 103 0.69 -12.86 10.83
N LEU A 104 0.29 -11.59 10.91
CA LEU A 104 0.85 -10.57 11.78
C LEU A 104 0.31 -10.66 13.21
N GLY A 105 -0.39 -11.72 13.59
CA GLY A 105 -0.67 -12.00 15.00
C GLY A 105 -1.82 -11.27 15.66
N PHE A 106 -2.70 -10.67 14.88
CA PHE A 106 -3.98 -10.21 15.41
C PHE A 106 -4.89 -11.39 15.80
N GLY A 107 -4.58 -12.63 15.38
CA GLY A 107 -5.27 -13.85 15.82
C GLY A 107 -6.78 -13.75 15.57
N GLN A 108 -7.60 -14.07 16.58
CA GLN A 108 -9.07 -13.96 16.46
C GLN A 108 -9.58 -12.54 16.17
N HIS A 109 -8.76 -11.50 16.41
CA HIS A 109 -9.10 -10.11 16.10
C HIS A 109 -8.94 -9.76 14.61
N SER A 110 -8.36 -10.66 13.80
CA SER A 110 -8.26 -10.48 12.35
C SER A 110 -9.62 -10.23 11.70
N THR A 111 -10.65 -10.98 12.11
CA THR A 111 -12.03 -10.92 11.58
C THR A 111 -12.75 -9.58 11.77
N GLY A 112 -12.20 -8.70 12.62
CA GLY A 112 -12.70 -7.35 12.85
C GLY A 112 -11.99 -6.28 12.02
N ILE A 113 -10.99 -6.65 11.21
CA ILE A 113 -10.22 -5.69 10.40
C ILE A 113 -11.10 -5.16 9.27
N THR A 114 -11.20 -3.84 9.21
CA THR A 114 -11.83 -3.11 8.11
C THR A 114 -10.76 -2.36 7.34
N THR A 115 -10.94 -2.24 6.03
CA THR A 115 -10.05 -1.47 5.16
C THR A 115 -10.73 -0.19 4.70
N ALA A 116 -9.94 0.86 4.52
CA ALA A 116 -10.36 2.11 3.92
C ALA A 116 -9.31 2.52 2.87
N LEU A 117 -9.76 2.97 1.71
CA LEU A 117 -8.86 3.47 0.68
C LEU A 117 -8.27 4.81 1.15
N GLN A 118 -6.94 4.90 1.17
CA GLN A 118 -6.24 6.15 1.49
C GLN A 118 -6.03 7.02 0.24
N GLY A 119 -5.81 6.39 -0.90
CA GLY A 119 -5.58 7.05 -2.18
C GLY A 119 -4.72 6.21 -3.11
N LEU A 120 -4.35 6.80 -4.24
CA LEU A 120 -3.48 6.22 -5.24
C LEU A 120 -2.12 6.91 -5.22
N TYR A 121 -1.06 6.11 -5.17
CA TYR A 121 0.32 6.57 -5.20
C TYR A 121 1.01 6.10 -6.48
N ILE A 122 1.80 6.99 -7.06
CA ILE A 122 2.60 6.70 -8.25
C ILE A 122 4.04 7.09 -7.93
N TRP A 123 4.92 6.12 -8.03
CA TRP A 123 6.35 6.29 -7.80
C TRP A 123 7.06 6.36 -9.15
N GLU A 124 7.88 7.38 -9.32
CA GLU A 124 8.87 7.42 -10.40
C GLU A 124 10.17 6.73 -9.95
N GLU A 125 11.05 6.46 -10.91
CA GLU A 125 12.41 5.97 -10.65
C GLU A 125 13.08 6.79 -9.54
N GLU A 126 13.80 6.12 -8.64
CA GLU A 126 14.49 6.76 -7.49
C GLU A 126 13.59 7.52 -6.50
N SER A 127 12.27 7.38 -6.58
CA SER A 127 11.36 7.97 -5.59
C SER A 127 11.52 7.26 -4.24
N LEU A 128 11.67 8.04 -3.17
CA LEU A 128 11.76 7.51 -1.81
C LEU A 128 10.43 7.65 -1.09
N TRP A 129 9.93 6.55 -0.52
CA TRP A 129 8.76 6.57 0.35
C TRP A 129 9.12 7.02 1.77
N ARG A 130 8.30 7.89 2.36
CA ARG A 130 8.44 8.29 3.76
C ARG A 130 8.11 7.12 4.69
N ASN A 131 8.94 6.90 5.71
CA ASN A 131 8.58 6.11 6.89
C ASN A 131 7.31 6.70 7.55
N PHE A 132 6.14 6.18 7.20
CA PHE A 132 4.86 6.70 7.64
C PHE A 132 4.48 6.09 8.98
N CYS A 133 5.28 6.39 10.01
CA CYS A 133 4.81 6.23 11.39
C CYS A 133 4.18 7.55 11.85
N LYS A 134 3.22 8.08 11.08
CA LYS A 134 2.28 9.06 11.65
C LYS A 134 1.33 8.24 12.51
N ARG A 135 1.60 8.21 13.81
CA ARG A 135 0.65 7.81 14.83
C ARG A 135 -0.57 8.72 14.70
N ASN A 136 -1.56 8.40 13.88
CA ASN A 136 -2.74 9.24 13.69
C ASN A 136 -3.96 8.40 13.29
N GLU A 137 -5.11 8.85 13.81
CA GLU A 137 -6.46 8.29 13.73
C GLU A 137 -6.74 7.08 14.63
N SER A 138 -7.61 7.30 15.62
CA SER A 138 -8.03 6.34 16.63
C SER A 138 -8.58 5.07 15.98
N GLY A 139 -7.77 4.01 15.91
CA GLY A 139 -8.18 2.69 15.41
C GLY A 139 -7.43 2.19 14.18
N GLN A 140 -6.57 2.99 13.53
CA GLN A 140 -5.69 2.46 12.48
C GLN A 140 -4.58 1.60 13.10
N ILE A 141 -4.43 0.38 12.60
CA ILE A 141 -3.47 -0.61 13.12
C ILE A 141 -2.36 -0.98 12.12
N GLY A 142 -2.47 -0.54 10.87
CA GLY A 142 -1.50 -0.83 9.81
C GLY A 142 -1.84 -0.17 8.48
N ILE A 143 -1.04 -0.47 7.46
CA ILE A 143 -1.19 -0.04 6.08
C ILE A 143 -1.26 -1.28 5.18
N LEU A 144 -2.17 -1.25 4.21
CA LEU A 144 -2.28 -2.25 3.15
C LEU A 144 -1.93 -1.60 1.81
N LEU A 145 -0.78 -1.96 1.25
CA LEU A 145 -0.35 -1.56 -0.09
C LEU A 145 -0.82 -2.62 -1.09
N ILE A 146 -1.50 -2.19 -2.13
CA ILE A 146 -1.80 -3.00 -3.31
C ILE A 146 -1.06 -2.39 -4.48
N ILE A 147 -0.17 -3.18 -5.05
CA ILE A 147 0.78 -2.78 -6.08
C ILE A 147 0.29 -3.40 -7.38
N PHE A 148 0.08 -2.53 -8.36
CA PHE A 148 -0.27 -2.93 -9.71
C PHE A 148 0.96 -3.41 -10.46
N GLU A 149 0.76 -4.36 -11.37
CA GLU A 149 1.79 -4.79 -12.30
C GLU A 149 2.35 -3.58 -13.03
N SER A 150 3.66 -3.49 -12.93
CA SER A 150 4.48 -2.49 -13.55
C SER A 150 5.24 -3.18 -14.67
N ALA A 151 5.35 -2.53 -15.83
CA ALA A 151 6.23 -3.01 -16.90
C ALA A 151 7.73 -2.88 -16.53
N TYR A 152 8.04 -2.32 -15.36
CA TYR A 152 9.39 -2.15 -14.84
C TYR A 152 9.76 -3.32 -13.93
N GLU A 153 10.99 -3.83 -14.10
CA GLU A 153 11.54 -4.98 -13.37
C GLU A 153 12.05 -4.62 -11.95
N GLU A 154 12.13 -3.32 -11.64
CA GLU A 154 12.60 -2.76 -10.36
C GLU A 154 11.42 -2.34 -9.46
N GLY A 155 11.73 -1.77 -8.28
CA GLY A 155 10.73 -1.24 -7.35
C GLY A 155 10.58 -2.09 -6.09
N GLU A 156 11.70 -2.61 -5.59
CA GLU A 156 11.70 -3.36 -4.34
C GLU A 156 11.21 -2.50 -3.17
N ILE A 157 10.44 -3.14 -2.30
CA ILE A 157 9.93 -2.49 -1.10
C ILE A 157 10.65 -3.07 0.09
N ALA A 158 11.40 -2.20 0.77
CA ALA A 158 12.04 -2.50 2.04
C ALA A 158 11.19 -1.91 3.18
N ILE A 159 10.81 -2.76 4.13
CA ILE A 159 10.12 -2.37 5.36
C ILE A 159 11.03 -2.67 6.54
N GLY A 160 11.36 -1.64 7.31
CA GLY A 160 12.24 -1.74 8.48
C GLY A 160 11.54 -1.30 9.76
N TYR A 161 11.68 -2.08 10.83
CA TYR A 161 11.25 -1.71 12.18
C TYR A 161 12.20 -2.27 13.23
N LYS A 162 12.79 -1.36 14.03
CA LYS A 162 13.86 -1.66 15.00
C LYS A 162 15.05 -2.35 14.32
N ASN A 163 15.28 -3.62 14.65
CA ASN A 163 16.42 -4.43 14.15
C ASN A 163 15.96 -5.49 13.14
N LYS A 164 14.81 -5.28 12.51
CA LYS A 164 14.26 -6.18 11.50
C LYS A 164 14.00 -5.41 10.23
N ASP A 165 14.41 -6.01 9.12
CA ASP A 165 14.16 -5.54 7.76
C ASP A 165 13.54 -6.67 6.95
N MET A 166 12.52 -6.35 6.15
CA MET A 166 11.88 -7.26 5.21
C MET A 166 11.89 -6.64 3.82
N PHE A 167 12.13 -7.45 2.80
CA PHE A 167 12.23 -7.02 1.41
C PHE A 167 11.20 -7.76 0.56
N PHE A 168 10.54 -7.03 -0.32
CA PHE A 168 9.54 -7.56 -1.26
C PHE A 168 9.92 -7.16 -2.68
N GLN A 169 9.72 -8.09 -3.62
CA GLN A 169 9.97 -7.90 -5.05
C GLN A 169 8.67 -8.10 -5.84
N PRO A 170 7.77 -7.09 -5.89
CA PRO A 170 6.48 -7.19 -6.57
C PRO A 170 6.60 -7.58 -8.05
N ALA A 171 7.67 -7.15 -8.73
CA ALA A 171 7.91 -7.49 -10.13
C ALA A 171 8.10 -9.00 -10.39
N MET A 172 8.44 -9.78 -9.36
CA MET A 172 8.56 -11.25 -9.44
C MET A 172 7.29 -11.99 -9.02
N ALA A 173 6.19 -11.26 -8.77
CA ALA A 173 4.93 -11.84 -8.33
C ALA A 173 4.30 -12.72 -9.43
N ALA A 174 3.69 -13.83 -9.02
CA ALA A 174 2.94 -14.71 -9.91
C ALA A 174 1.58 -14.12 -10.38
N SER A 175 1.25 -12.90 -9.99
CA SER A 175 0.00 -12.20 -10.32
C SER A 175 0.33 -10.75 -10.67
N SER A 176 -0.56 -10.12 -11.44
CA SER A 176 -0.48 -8.69 -11.79
C SER A 176 -0.77 -7.76 -10.60
N LEU A 177 -1.07 -8.33 -9.44
CA LEU A 177 -1.33 -7.60 -8.21
C LEU A 177 -0.51 -8.21 -7.07
N PHE A 178 0.22 -7.37 -6.36
CA PHE A 178 0.96 -7.75 -5.16
C PHE A 178 0.49 -6.93 -3.96
N MET A 179 0.34 -7.58 -2.82
CA MET A 179 -0.09 -6.94 -1.59
C MET A 179 1.04 -6.97 -0.57
N ILE A 180 1.18 -5.87 0.17
CA ILE A 180 1.98 -5.81 1.40
C ILE A 180 1.13 -5.20 2.52
N ALA A 181 1.10 -5.85 3.67
CA ALA A 181 0.54 -5.33 4.91
C ALA A 181 1.65 -5.11 5.93
N ALA A 182 1.65 -3.99 6.64
CA ALA A 182 2.61 -3.66 7.69
C ALA A 182 2.00 -2.77 8.78
#